data_AF-A0AAD5QQL6-F1
#
_entry.id   AF-A0AAD5QQL6-F1
#
_cell.length_a   1.000
_cell.length_b   1.000
_cell.length_c   1.000
_cell.angle_alpha   90.00
_cell.angle_beta   90.00
_cell.angle_gamma   90.00
#
_symmetry.space_group_name_H-M   'P 1'
#
loop_
_entity.id
_entity.type
_entity.pdbx_description
1 polymer ?
#
loop_
_entity_poly.entity_id
_entity_poly.type
_entity_poly.pdbx_seq_one_letter_code
_entity_poly.pdbx_strand_id
1 'polypeptide(L)'
;MHCSSLTGCSWDPTSVKLALSSENLLWFANVRPRYKWGYCGHTIVYSYEKVERGDYRVVFYESKLDESYSKPVRQLEQIAAYGDYCVIVNRQDDACLLQLCNNIGTCIDFKTRLTCYSFFDLHENNINKVPTMDVKEVADFKWDEEQDDSIAYISKQKLFVLRGKEAEEGIPCDGALLTEVALLRLDISTAEYAYVKMRDYCGLRFCERIMEIQDPHLKKAEIFIHLGRASDAEKVYIEQDRRDLAIDMYKRADEWLRVLRLVSISSNATDDKQRIEALTNVANYNKDRQRWKEAADHYELAGKSKELMECYIHLDDFYGLENLAKQLPDRHPLLPQIAELFASSGLCENAVQCFLRCGQISDSLDTCIQLNNWDKAVALSRTHNLRDVNVLMGKYVEELSESSERFLAAVQLYRRAGRFLDGARVVYMVLSQDFCFILIVTIMLLFEK
;
A
#
# COMPACT_ATOMS: atom_id res chain seq x y z
N MET A 1 -11.08 0.41 -13.67
CA MET A 1 -10.78 -0.99 -14.07
C MET A 1 -11.41 -1.21 -15.43
N HIS A 2 -10.60 -1.35 -16.49
CA HIS A 2 -11.10 -1.63 -17.84
C HIS A 2 -10.94 -3.12 -18.11
N CYS A 3 -12.06 -3.84 -18.17
CA CYS A 3 -12.11 -5.24 -18.61
C CYS A 3 -12.71 -5.21 -20.02
N SER A 4 -11.90 -5.52 -21.03
CA SER A 4 -12.22 -5.31 -22.46
C SER A 4 -13.21 -6.34 -23.02
N SER A 5 -13.22 -7.59 -22.52
CA SER A 5 -14.35 -8.52 -22.76
C SER A 5 -14.35 -9.68 -21.76
N LEU A 6 -15.43 -9.82 -20.99
CA LEU A 6 -15.68 -10.98 -20.14
C LEU A 6 -16.05 -12.20 -21.00
N THR A 7 -15.31 -13.29 -20.86
CA THR A 7 -15.55 -14.55 -21.61
C THR A 7 -16.43 -15.53 -20.83
N GLY A 8 -16.53 -15.38 -19.51
CA GLY A 8 -17.33 -16.24 -18.66
C GLY A 8 -17.43 -15.71 -17.23
N CYS A 9 -18.50 -16.05 -16.54
CA CYS A 9 -18.69 -15.74 -15.13
C CYS A 9 -19.35 -16.90 -14.40
N SER A 10 -18.98 -17.10 -13.14
CA SER A 10 -19.60 -18.08 -12.25
C SER A 10 -19.65 -17.53 -10.83
N TRP A 11 -20.76 -17.76 -10.14
CA TRP A 11 -20.94 -17.36 -8.75
C TRP A 11 -20.72 -18.54 -7.83
N ASP A 12 -20.06 -18.31 -6.71
CA ASP A 12 -20.07 -19.25 -5.59
C ASP A 12 -21.52 -19.46 -5.12
N PRO A 13 -21.96 -20.70 -4.82
CA PRO A 13 -23.29 -20.97 -4.25
C PRO A 13 -23.66 -20.12 -3.03
N THR A 14 -22.69 -19.58 -2.29
CA THR A 14 -22.94 -18.65 -1.18
C THR A 14 -23.16 -17.19 -1.60
N SER A 15 -23.01 -16.87 -2.89
CA SER A 15 -23.19 -15.56 -3.55
C SER A 15 -22.25 -14.41 -3.10
N VAL A 16 -21.25 -14.69 -2.27
CA VAL A 16 -20.26 -13.67 -1.80
C VAL A 16 -19.02 -13.62 -2.69
N LYS A 17 -18.79 -14.64 -3.51
CA LYS A 17 -17.64 -14.73 -4.40
C LYS A 17 -18.08 -14.87 -5.85
N LEU A 18 -17.47 -14.08 -6.72
CA LEU A 18 -17.70 -14.07 -8.16
C LEU A 18 -16.39 -14.43 -8.85
N ALA A 19 -16.40 -15.49 -9.65
CA ALA A 19 -15.31 -15.83 -10.54
C ALA A 19 -15.59 -15.28 -11.95
N LEU A 20 -14.64 -14.55 -12.52
CA LEU A 20 -14.74 -13.98 -13.86
C LEU A 20 -13.57 -14.47 -14.71
N SER A 21 -13.85 -14.99 -15.89
CA SER A 21 -12.82 -15.22 -16.89
C SER A 21 -12.83 -14.07 -17.90
N SER A 22 -11.67 -13.47 -18.13
CA SER A 22 -11.46 -12.47 -19.17
C SER A 22 -10.16 -12.80 -19.86
N GLU A 23 -10.22 -12.92 -21.19
CA GLU A 23 -9.09 -13.35 -22.02
C GLU A 23 -8.51 -14.69 -21.50
N ASN A 24 -7.34 -14.65 -20.86
CA ASN A 24 -6.62 -15.80 -20.30
C ASN A 24 -6.51 -15.77 -18.76
N LEU A 25 -7.20 -14.85 -18.08
CA LEU A 25 -7.13 -14.65 -16.63
C LEU A 25 -8.43 -15.03 -15.94
N LEU A 26 -8.28 -15.69 -14.79
CA LEU A 26 -9.37 -16.05 -13.90
C LEU A 26 -9.30 -15.15 -12.66
N TRP A 27 -10.30 -14.29 -12.52
CA TRP A 27 -10.42 -13.32 -11.45
C TRP A 27 -11.37 -13.82 -10.38
N PHE A 28 -10.99 -13.70 -9.11
CA PHE A 28 -11.88 -13.92 -7.99
C PHE A 28 -12.20 -12.59 -7.33
N ALA A 29 -13.45 -12.16 -7.40
CA ALA A 29 -13.96 -10.99 -6.71
C ALA A 29 -14.74 -11.46 -5.48
N ASN A 30 -14.40 -10.89 -4.32
CA ASN A 30 -15.18 -11.08 -3.09
C ASN A 30 -16.14 -9.89 -2.98
N VAL A 31 -17.40 -10.13 -3.35
CA VAL A 31 -18.46 -9.13 -3.26
C VAL A 31 -18.85 -9.02 -1.80
N ARG A 32 -18.61 -7.85 -1.19
CA ARG A 32 -19.16 -7.53 0.14
C ARG A 32 -20.45 -6.73 -0.08
N PRO A 33 -21.63 -7.32 0.13
CA PRO A 33 -22.87 -6.57 0.04
C PRO A 33 -22.86 -5.46 1.10
N ARG A 34 -23.39 -4.30 0.74
CA ARG A 34 -23.53 -3.17 1.64
C ARG A 34 -24.73 -3.41 2.55
N TYR A 35 -24.55 -4.31 3.53
CA TYR A 35 -25.58 -4.63 4.51
C TYR A 35 -25.85 -3.40 5.40
N LYS A 36 -27.12 -3.11 5.65
CA LYS A 36 -27.50 -2.16 6.72
C LYS A 36 -27.30 -2.89 8.03
N TRP A 37 -26.53 -2.30 8.96
CA TRP A 37 -26.19 -2.93 10.22
C TRP A 37 -25.99 -1.90 11.33
N GLY A 38 -26.05 -2.37 12.57
CA GLY A 38 -25.73 -1.63 13.79
C GLY A 38 -25.37 -2.58 14.93
N TYR A 39 -24.78 -2.05 15.98
CA TYR A 39 -24.40 -2.81 17.17
C TYR A 39 -25.12 -2.23 18.39
N CYS A 40 -25.94 -3.04 19.07
CA CYS A 40 -26.65 -2.62 20.27
C CYS A 40 -26.40 -3.61 21.43
N GLY A 41 -25.81 -3.12 22.52
CA GLY A 41 -25.39 -3.93 23.67
C GLY A 41 -24.37 -5.03 23.30
N HIS A 42 -24.86 -6.26 23.16
CA HIS A 42 -24.09 -7.44 22.73
C HIS A 42 -24.63 -8.10 21.45
N THR A 43 -25.55 -7.41 20.77
CA THR A 43 -26.24 -7.90 19.58
C THR A 43 -25.79 -7.15 18.34
N ILE A 44 -25.38 -7.91 17.32
CA ILE A 44 -25.17 -7.40 15.97
C ILE A 44 -26.52 -7.43 15.25
N VAL A 45 -27.02 -6.26 14.86
CA VAL A 45 -28.23 -6.12 14.08
C VAL A 45 -27.84 -5.90 12.62
N TYR A 46 -28.22 -6.79 11.71
CA TYR A 46 -27.88 -6.65 10.28
C TYR A 46 -29.03 -7.09 9.39
N SER A 47 -29.09 -6.55 8.18
CA SER A 47 -30.14 -6.92 7.21
C SER A 47 -29.58 -7.61 5.98
N TYR A 48 -30.36 -8.53 5.40
CA TYR A 48 -30.14 -9.03 4.04
C TYR A 48 -31.47 -9.09 3.27
N GLU A 49 -31.39 -8.96 1.95
CA GLU A 49 -32.55 -9.02 1.06
C GLU A 49 -32.89 -10.47 0.70
N LYS A 50 -34.19 -10.83 0.70
CA LYS A 50 -34.65 -12.08 0.11
C LYS A 50 -35.06 -11.87 -1.35
N VAL A 51 -34.45 -12.68 -2.22
CA VAL A 51 -34.58 -12.64 -3.69
C VAL A 51 -36.03 -12.70 -4.19
N GLU A 52 -36.96 -13.26 -3.42
CA GLU A 52 -38.30 -13.58 -3.91
C GLU A 52 -39.37 -12.47 -3.78
N ARG A 53 -39.07 -11.29 -3.20
CA ARG A 53 -40.10 -10.23 -3.02
C ARG A 53 -39.62 -8.80 -2.75
N GLY A 54 -38.31 -8.53 -2.69
CA GLY A 54 -37.79 -7.24 -2.19
C GLY A 54 -38.05 -7.04 -0.68
N ASP A 55 -38.35 -8.13 0.03
CA ASP A 55 -38.52 -8.15 1.48
C ASP A 55 -37.14 -8.32 2.14
N TYR A 56 -36.79 -7.43 3.06
CA TYR A 56 -35.58 -7.54 3.85
C TYR A 56 -35.84 -8.42 5.07
N ARG A 57 -34.82 -9.14 5.53
CA ARG A 57 -34.79 -9.72 6.88
C ARG A 57 -33.79 -8.96 7.71
N VAL A 58 -34.23 -8.51 8.88
CA VAL A 58 -33.35 -7.95 9.91
C VAL A 58 -33.08 -9.03 10.94
N VAL A 59 -31.81 -9.36 11.13
CA VAL A 59 -31.30 -10.35 12.07
C VAL A 59 -30.69 -9.65 13.27
N PHE A 60 -31.01 -10.15 14.45
CA PHE A 60 -30.46 -9.79 15.74
C PHE A 60 -29.62 -10.99 16.19
N TYR A 61 -28.31 -10.88 16.06
CA TYR A 61 -27.35 -11.93 16.41
C TYR A 61 -26.66 -11.59 17.73
N GLU A 62 -26.96 -12.33 18.79
CA GLU A 62 -26.35 -12.15 20.10
C GLU A 62 -25.01 -12.89 20.19
N SER A 63 -23.93 -12.12 20.18
CA SER A 63 -22.57 -12.63 20.05
C SER A 63 -22.12 -13.53 21.21
N LYS A 64 -22.71 -13.40 22.40
CA LYS A 64 -22.32 -14.15 23.61
C LYS A 64 -22.99 -15.52 23.72
N LEU A 65 -24.27 -15.60 23.31
CA LEU A 65 -25.07 -16.83 23.39
C LEU A 65 -25.08 -17.60 22.06
N ASP A 66 -24.56 -17.01 20.98
CA ASP A 66 -24.61 -17.55 19.62
C ASP A 66 -26.06 -17.82 19.16
N GLU A 67 -26.97 -16.95 19.61
CA GLU A 67 -28.40 -17.00 19.28
C GLU A 67 -28.74 -15.94 18.23
N SER A 68 -29.67 -16.28 17.33
CA SER A 68 -30.15 -15.33 16.33
C SER A 68 -31.67 -15.29 16.28
N TYR A 69 -32.21 -14.08 16.33
CA TYR A 69 -33.61 -13.79 16.06
C TYR A 69 -33.71 -13.01 14.76
N SER A 70 -34.74 -13.25 13.93
CA SER A 70 -34.93 -12.46 12.70
C SER A 70 -36.38 -12.12 12.47
N LYS A 71 -36.63 -10.90 11.99
CA LYS A 71 -37.96 -10.44 11.60
C LYS A 71 -38.00 -9.98 10.14
N PRO A 72 -39.09 -10.25 9.40
CA PRO A 72 -39.28 -9.73 8.06
C PRO A 72 -39.60 -8.23 8.11
N VAL A 73 -39.02 -7.49 7.19
CA VAL A 73 -39.12 -6.04 7.10
C VAL A 73 -39.28 -5.63 5.64
N ARG A 74 -40.45 -5.09 5.29
CA ARG A 74 -40.71 -4.62 3.92
C ARG A 74 -40.11 -3.24 3.71
N GLN A 75 -39.53 -3.01 2.52
CA GLN A 75 -38.98 -1.71 2.11
C GLN A 75 -38.07 -1.10 3.20
N LEU A 76 -37.10 -1.89 3.69
CA LEU A 76 -36.13 -1.43 4.69
C LEU A 76 -35.27 -0.30 4.10
N GLU A 77 -35.37 0.88 4.69
CA GLU A 77 -34.58 2.05 4.32
C GLU A 77 -33.27 2.11 5.12
N GLN A 78 -33.32 1.98 6.45
CA GLN A 78 -32.13 2.13 7.29
C GLN A 78 -32.19 1.37 8.62
N ILE A 79 -31.01 1.02 9.15
CA ILE A 79 -30.81 0.55 10.53
C ILE A 79 -29.80 1.48 11.21
N ALA A 80 -30.12 1.94 12.41
CA ALA A 80 -29.20 2.65 13.29
C ALA A 80 -29.24 2.04 14.69
N ALA A 81 -28.13 2.04 15.43
CA ALA A 81 -28.05 1.50 16.77
C ALA A 81 -27.34 2.48 17.71
N TYR A 82 -27.82 2.56 18.95
CA TYR A 82 -27.21 3.37 20.00
C TYR A 82 -27.50 2.73 21.37
N GLY A 83 -26.46 2.50 22.17
CA GLY A 83 -26.58 1.83 23.46
C GLY A 83 -27.16 0.42 23.31
N ASP A 84 -28.24 0.12 24.04
CA ASP A 84 -28.94 -1.18 24.02
C ASP A 84 -30.12 -1.23 23.02
N TYR A 85 -30.25 -0.19 22.20
CA TYR A 85 -31.39 -0.01 21.31
C TYR A 85 -30.98 0.13 19.85
N CYS A 86 -31.88 -0.27 18.95
CA CYS A 86 -31.74 0.00 17.52
C CYS A 86 -33.04 0.52 16.93
N VAL A 87 -32.93 1.39 15.93
CA VAL A 87 -34.05 1.87 15.14
C VAL A 87 -34.01 1.23 13.76
N ILE A 88 -35.15 0.65 13.37
CA ILE A 88 -35.37 0.09 12.03
C ILE A 88 -36.33 1.01 11.30
N VAL A 89 -35.94 1.50 10.13
CA VAL A 89 -36.71 2.44 9.32
C VAL A 89 -37.19 1.74 8.06
N ASN A 90 -38.52 1.73 7.87
CA ASN A 90 -39.17 1.11 6.72
C ASN A 90 -40.01 2.13 5.97
N ARG A 91 -39.99 2.09 4.64
CA ARG A 91 -40.86 2.94 3.82
C ARG A 91 -42.29 2.40 3.80
N GLN A 92 -43.26 3.30 3.84
CA GLN A 92 -44.70 3.06 3.69
C GLN A 92 -45.28 4.17 2.81
N ASP A 93 -45.40 3.94 1.50
CA ASP A 93 -45.94 4.89 0.52
C ASP A 93 -45.34 6.32 0.64
N ASP A 94 -46.06 7.23 1.31
CA ASP A 94 -45.69 8.64 1.54
C ASP A 94 -45.04 8.91 2.92
N ALA A 95 -44.82 7.87 3.73
CA ALA A 95 -44.28 7.95 5.07
C ALA A 95 -43.18 6.91 5.34
N CYS A 96 -42.40 7.14 6.40
CA CYS A 96 -41.47 6.18 6.98
C CYS A 96 -42.01 5.72 8.34
N LEU A 97 -41.96 4.42 8.60
CA LEU A 97 -42.20 3.81 9.90
C LEU A 97 -40.85 3.59 10.59
N LEU A 98 -40.63 4.28 11.70
CA LEU A 98 -39.49 4.06 12.59
C LEU A 98 -39.92 3.11 13.71
N GLN A 99 -39.20 2.00 13.88
CA GLN A 99 -39.41 1.03 14.96
C GLN A 99 -38.21 1.06 15.90
N LEU A 100 -38.39 1.51 17.14
CA LEU A 100 -37.41 1.34 18.21
C LEU A 100 -37.48 -0.11 18.68
N CYS A 101 -36.37 -0.82 18.64
CA CYS A 101 -36.27 -2.18 19.13
C CYS A 101 -35.18 -2.28 20.19
N ASN A 102 -35.36 -3.17 21.16
CA ASN A 102 -34.29 -3.57 22.06
C ASN A 102 -33.27 -4.49 21.36
N ASN A 103 -32.20 -4.82 22.07
CA ASN A 103 -31.14 -5.75 21.66
C ASN A 103 -31.61 -7.18 21.31
N ILE A 104 -32.82 -7.59 21.66
CA ILE A 104 -33.41 -8.88 21.26
C ILE A 104 -34.45 -8.75 20.12
N GLY A 105 -34.63 -7.55 19.56
CA GLY A 105 -35.48 -7.30 18.40
C GLY A 105 -36.97 -7.13 18.67
N THR A 106 -37.35 -6.98 19.94
CA THR A 106 -38.70 -6.61 20.37
C THR A 106 -38.92 -5.12 20.13
N CYS A 107 -40.00 -4.77 19.44
CA CYS A 107 -40.37 -3.36 19.22
C CYS A 107 -40.86 -2.74 20.53
N ILE A 108 -40.18 -1.71 21.00
CA ILE A 108 -40.51 -0.95 22.21
C ILE A 108 -41.50 0.17 21.87
N ASP A 109 -41.22 0.90 20.79
CA ASP A 109 -42.02 2.04 20.33
C ASP A 109 -41.95 2.13 18.80
N PHE A 110 -42.95 2.75 18.18
CA PHE A 110 -42.93 3.01 16.75
C PHE A 110 -43.58 4.35 16.40
N LYS A 111 -43.09 4.97 15.32
CA LYS A 111 -43.58 6.27 14.85
C LYS A 111 -43.67 6.28 13.34
N THR A 112 -44.82 6.66 12.80
CA THR A 112 -45.04 6.82 11.36
C THR A 112 -44.95 8.30 10.98
N ARG A 113 -44.23 8.65 9.90
CA ARG A 113 -44.10 10.06 9.51
C ARG A 113 -43.88 10.29 8.02
N LEU A 114 -44.52 11.33 7.47
CA LEU A 114 -44.32 11.82 6.10
C LEU A 114 -42.87 12.29 5.86
N THR A 115 -42.47 12.24 4.58
CA THR A 115 -41.15 12.47 3.94
C THR A 115 -40.34 13.75 4.29
N CYS A 116 -40.20 14.09 5.57
CA CYS A 116 -39.18 15.03 6.06
C CYS A 116 -38.09 14.29 6.83
N TYR A 117 -36.82 14.69 6.63
CA TYR A 117 -35.74 14.23 7.50
C TYR A 117 -35.93 14.95 8.84
N SER A 118 -36.36 14.19 9.84
CA SER A 118 -36.54 14.66 11.22
C SER A 118 -35.43 14.09 12.08
N PHE A 119 -34.87 14.94 12.93
CA PHE A 119 -33.92 14.52 13.96
C PHE A 119 -34.66 14.06 15.21
N PHE A 120 -34.12 13.02 15.84
CA PHE A 120 -34.69 12.37 17.00
C PHE A 120 -33.62 12.19 18.07
N ASP A 121 -33.93 12.63 19.29
CA ASP A 121 -33.16 12.31 20.48
C ASP A 121 -33.59 10.91 20.95
N LEU A 122 -32.62 10.01 21.02
CA LEU A 122 -32.79 8.66 21.56
C LEU A 122 -32.54 8.70 23.07
N HIS A 123 -33.57 8.36 23.86
CA HIS A 123 -33.44 8.13 25.29
C HIS A 123 -33.78 6.67 25.62
N GLU A 124 -33.46 6.23 26.85
CA GLU A 124 -33.62 4.84 27.29
C GLU A 124 -35.02 4.25 27.01
N ASN A 125 -36.09 5.04 27.12
CA ASN A 125 -37.46 4.53 27.03
C ASN A 125 -38.33 5.23 25.97
N ASN A 126 -37.82 6.24 25.27
CA ASN A 126 -38.61 7.00 24.29
C ASN A 126 -37.77 7.64 23.19
N ILE A 127 -38.43 7.87 22.06
CA ILE A 127 -37.90 8.66 20.95
C ILE A 127 -38.56 10.04 20.97
N ASN A 128 -37.79 11.06 21.33
CA ASN A 128 -38.24 12.44 21.31
C ASN A 128 -37.85 13.09 19.98
N LYS A 129 -38.83 13.72 19.34
CA LYS A 129 -38.55 14.48 18.11
C LYS A 129 -37.95 15.84 18.48
N VAL A 130 -36.86 16.23 17.84
CA VAL A 130 -36.34 17.59 17.90
C VAL A 130 -37.15 18.48 16.93
N PRO A 131 -38.05 19.37 17.41
CA PRO A 131 -38.97 20.09 16.52
C PRO A 131 -38.29 21.16 15.67
N THR A 132 -37.19 21.71 16.17
CA THR A 132 -36.46 22.84 15.58
C THR A 132 -35.56 22.45 14.41
N MET A 133 -35.33 21.15 14.17
CA MET A 133 -34.37 20.64 13.18
C MET A 133 -35.05 19.90 12.02
N ASP A 134 -36.34 20.10 11.78
CA ASP A 134 -36.98 19.48 10.61
C ASP A 134 -36.39 20.02 9.31
N VAL A 135 -35.78 19.14 8.51
CA VAL A 135 -35.24 19.49 7.19
C VAL A 135 -36.10 18.86 6.11
N LYS A 136 -36.51 19.70 5.15
CA LYS A 136 -37.24 19.29 3.95
C LYS A 136 -36.30 19.29 2.75
N GLU A 137 -36.58 18.44 1.77
CA GLU A 137 -35.88 18.43 0.47
C GLU A 137 -34.36 18.24 0.59
N VAL A 138 -33.92 17.30 1.44
CA VAL A 138 -32.51 16.91 1.53
C VAL A 138 -32.17 16.01 0.35
N ALA A 139 -31.20 16.44 -0.46
CA ALA A 139 -30.69 15.70 -1.62
C ALA A 139 -29.69 14.61 -1.19
N ASP A 140 -28.83 14.90 -0.21
CA ASP A 140 -27.85 13.97 0.33
C ASP A 140 -27.41 14.42 1.73
N PHE A 141 -26.88 13.51 2.56
CA PHE A 141 -26.30 13.83 3.85
C PHE A 141 -25.20 12.83 4.26
N LYS A 142 -24.23 13.29 5.05
CA LYS A 142 -23.13 12.48 5.57
C LYS A 142 -22.77 12.88 6.99
N TRP A 143 -22.66 11.87 7.87
CA TRP A 143 -22.08 12.05 9.20
C TRP A 143 -20.59 12.35 9.10
N ASP A 144 -20.10 13.18 9.99
CA ASP A 144 -18.68 13.40 10.19
C ASP A 144 -18.01 12.09 10.65
N GLU A 145 -16.82 11.81 10.14
CA GLU A 145 -16.09 10.56 10.42
C GLU A 145 -15.22 10.69 11.68
N GLU A 146 -14.94 11.92 12.14
CA GLU A 146 -14.09 12.20 13.30
C GLU A 146 -14.89 12.71 14.51
N GLN A 147 -16.05 13.34 14.28
CA GLN A 147 -16.91 13.91 15.32
C GLN A 147 -18.30 13.26 15.28
N ASP A 148 -18.68 12.57 16.35
CA ASP A 148 -19.96 11.85 16.42
C ASP A 148 -21.20 12.76 16.47
N ASP A 149 -21.01 14.07 16.68
CA ASP A 149 -22.08 15.06 16.85
C ASP A 149 -22.25 16.02 15.65
N SER A 150 -21.57 15.78 14.53
CA SER A 150 -21.70 16.61 13.31
C SER A 150 -22.19 15.83 12.09
N ILE A 151 -23.03 16.50 11.29
CA ILE A 151 -23.61 15.95 10.07
C ILE A 151 -23.75 17.07 9.02
N ALA A 152 -23.31 16.81 7.80
CA ALA A 152 -23.51 17.70 6.67
C ALA A 152 -24.67 17.20 5.81
N TYR A 153 -25.52 18.10 5.32
CA TYR A 153 -26.60 17.76 4.40
C TYR A 153 -26.78 18.83 3.32
N ILE A 154 -27.22 18.41 2.13
CA ILE A 154 -27.54 19.32 1.02
C ILE A 154 -29.05 19.45 0.93
N SER A 155 -29.58 20.67 1.02
CA SER A 155 -31.00 20.97 0.80
C SER A 155 -31.13 22.23 -0.04
N LYS A 156 -32.04 22.22 -1.03
CA LYS A 156 -32.34 23.40 -1.88
C LYS A 156 -31.08 24.10 -2.42
N GLN A 157 -30.14 23.32 -2.94
CA GLN A 157 -28.87 23.83 -3.51
C GLN A 157 -27.98 24.56 -2.49
N LYS A 158 -28.13 24.26 -1.19
CA LYS A 158 -27.25 24.73 -0.14
C LYS A 158 -26.71 23.55 0.66
N LEU A 159 -25.41 23.56 0.94
CA LEU A 159 -24.78 22.67 1.91
C LEU A 159 -24.94 23.28 3.30
N PHE A 160 -25.51 22.52 4.22
CA PHE A 160 -25.64 22.88 5.63
C PHE A 160 -24.80 21.91 6.47
N VAL A 161 -24.11 22.43 7.48
CA VAL A 161 -23.41 21.62 8.49
C VAL A 161 -24.14 21.79 9.81
N LEU A 162 -24.57 20.69 10.41
CA LEU A 162 -25.12 20.67 11.76
C LEU A 162 -24.01 20.25 12.73
N ARG A 163 -23.87 20.97 13.83
CA ARG A 163 -23.04 20.58 14.98
C ARG A 163 -23.94 20.52 16.21
N GLY A 164 -24.13 19.32 16.76
CA GLY A 164 -25.10 19.05 17.81
C GLY A 164 -26.53 19.43 17.38
N LYS A 165 -27.09 20.47 18.01
CA LYS A 165 -28.46 20.96 17.72
C LYS A 165 -28.50 22.26 16.92
N GLU A 166 -27.34 22.78 16.49
CA GLU A 166 -27.22 24.05 15.78
C GLU A 166 -26.83 23.83 14.32
N ALA A 167 -27.42 24.62 13.43
CA ALA A 167 -27.13 24.62 11.99
C ALA A 167 -26.24 25.79 11.61
N GLU A 168 -25.11 25.51 10.96
CA GLU A 168 -24.28 26.52 10.32
C GLU A 168 -24.99 27.13 9.09
N GLU A 169 -24.53 28.31 8.66
CA GLU A 169 -25.10 29.02 7.53
C GLU A 169 -24.90 28.24 6.21
N GLY A 170 -25.99 28.03 5.46
CA GLY A 170 -25.97 27.19 4.27
C GLY A 170 -25.18 27.79 3.09
N ILE A 171 -24.18 27.05 2.60
CA ILE A 171 -23.30 27.43 1.49
C ILE A 171 -24.01 27.15 0.15
N PRO A 172 -24.29 28.15 -0.70
CA PRO A 172 -24.97 27.95 -1.98
C PRO A 172 -24.11 27.24 -3.03
N CYS A 173 -24.69 26.29 -3.77
CA CYS A 173 -24.01 25.41 -4.73
C CYS A 173 -24.36 25.68 -6.22
N ASP A 174 -25.13 26.73 -6.54
CA ASP A 174 -25.65 27.00 -7.91
C ASP A 174 -24.57 27.29 -8.96
N GLY A 175 -23.42 27.80 -8.56
CA GLY A 175 -22.39 28.26 -9.49
C GLY A 175 -21.65 27.11 -10.20
N ALA A 176 -21.44 25.97 -9.54
CA ALA A 176 -20.53 24.93 -10.03
C ALA A 176 -21.05 24.21 -11.27
N LEU A 177 -22.34 23.86 -11.27
CA LEU A 177 -22.98 23.21 -12.42
C LEU A 177 -23.11 24.19 -13.60
N LEU A 178 -23.43 25.46 -13.30
CA LEU A 178 -23.50 26.50 -14.32
C LEU A 178 -22.13 26.74 -14.95
N THR A 179 -21.04 26.78 -14.16
CA THR A 179 -19.67 26.90 -14.68
C THR A 179 -19.29 25.73 -15.56
N GLU A 180 -19.59 24.50 -15.16
CA GLU A 180 -19.24 23.31 -15.94
C GLU A 180 -19.92 23.33 -17.31
N VAL A 181 -21.25 23.55 -17.34
CA VAL A 181 -22.00 23.57 -18.59
C VAL A 181 -21.59 24.74 -19.49
N ALA A 182 -21.34 25.92 -18.90
CA ALA A 182 -20.89 27.10 -19.63
C ALA A 182 -19.51 26.88 -20.27
N LEU A 183 -18.55 26.34 -19.52
CA LEU A 183 -17.22 26.01 -20.02
C LEU A 183 -17.28 24.96 -21.14
N LEU A 184 -18.04 23.87 -20.95
CA LEU A 184 -18.19 22.84 -21.99
C LEU A 184 -18.82 23.34 -23.29
N ARG A 185 -19.66 24.39 -23.20
CA ARG A 185 -20.25 25.08 -24.37
C ARG A 185 -19.37 26.20 -24.92
N LEU A 186 -18.20 26.44 -24.34
CA LEU A 186 -17.30 27.56 -24.65
C LEU A 186 -17.93 28.94 -24.43
N ASP A 187 -18.95 29.04 -23.57
CA ASP A 187 -19.55 30.30 -23.15
C ASP A 187 -18.80 30.86 -21.93
N ILE A 188 -17.65 31.47 -22.20
CA ILE A 188 -16.74 32.01 -21.17
C ILE A 188 -17.42 33.11 -20.35
N SER A 189 -18.30 33.91 -20.98
CA SER A 189 -19.00 35.03 -20.32
C SER A 189 -19.92 34.55 -19.18
N THR A 190 -20.67 33.48 -19.43
CA THR A 190 -21.53 32.86 -18.42
C THR A 190 -20.69 32.15 -17.35
N ALA A 191 -19.56 31.54 -17.72
CA ALA A 191 -18.64 30.91 -16.78
C ALA A 191 -18.00 31.94 -15.83
N GLU A 192 -17.52 33.08 -16.33
CA GLU A 192 -16.96 34.18 -15.52
C GLU A 192 -17.99 34.70 -14.52
N TYR A 193 -19.22 34.96 -14.96
CA TYR A 193 -20.29 35.39 -14.08
C TYR A 193 -20.55 34.40 -12.94
N ALA A 194 -20.54 33.11 -13.25
CA ALA A 194 -20.71 32.06 -12.26
C ALA A 194 -19.50 31.95 -11.29
N TYR A 195 -18.26 32.11 -11.78
CA TYR A 195 -17.07 32.16 -10.93
C TYR A 195 -17.04 33.39 -10.00
N VAL A 196 -17.48 34.57 -10.47
CA VAL A 196 -17.65 35.77 -9.62
C VAL A 196 -18.65 35.48 -8.50
N LYS A 197 -19.78 34.83 -8.81
CA LYS A 197 -20.77 34.45 -7.80
C LYS A 197 -20.22 33.48 -6.75
N MET A 198 -19.39 32.54 -7.17
CA MET A 198 -18.72 31.59 -6.27
C MET A 198 -17.54 32.19 -5.52
N ARG A 199 -17.11 33.41 -5.86
CA ARG A 199 -15.87 34.05 -5.36
C ARG A 199 -14.62 33.21 -5.65
N ASP A 200 -14.63 32.46 -6.74
CA ASP A 200 -13.51 31.65 -7.18
C ASP A 200 -12.61 32.46 -8.13
N TYR A 201 -11.57 33.07 -7.55
CA TYR A 201 -10.57 33.84 -8.28
C TYR A 201 -9.70 32.98 -9.19
N CYS A 202 -9.49 31.70 -8.86
CA CYS A 202 -8.71 30.77 -9.67
C CYS A 202 -9.46 30.46 -10.98
N GLY A 203 -10.77 30.22 -10.89
CA GLY A 203 -11.66 30.05 -12.03
C GLY A 203 -11.71 31.27 -12.96
N LEU A 204 -11.70 32.49 -12.41
CA LEU A 204 -11.65 33.73 -13.20
C LEU A 204 -10.35 33.86 -14.01
N ARG A 205 -9.20 33.64 -13.36
CA ARG A 205 -7.90 33.66 -14.05
C ARG A 205 -7.81 32.57 -15.13
N PHE A 206 -8.48 31.44 -14.92
CA PHE A 206 -8.59 30.40 -15.92
C PHE A 206 -9.40 30.85 -17.15
N CYS A 207 -10.54 31.54 -16.94
CA CYS A 207 -11.34 32.12 -18.03
C CYS A 207 -10.50 33.08 -18.89
N GLU A 208 -9.71 33.96 -18.27
CA GLU A 208 -8.81 34.88 -18.98
C GLU A 208 -7.77 34.11 -19.82
N ARG A 209 -7.09 33.13 -19.21
CA ARG A 209 -6.06 32.32 -19.87
C ARG A 209 -6.61 31.56 -21.08
N ILE A 210 -7.83 31.03 -21.00
CA ILE A 210 -8.37 30.20 -22.08
C ILE A 210 -8.79 31.00 -23.31
N MET A 211 -9.00 32.31 -23.16
CA MET A 211 -9.24 33.20 -24.30
C MET A 211 -7.99 33.37 -25.18
N GLU A 212 -6.79 33.29 -24.60
CA GLU A 212 -5.51 33.48 -25.31
C GLU A 212 -5.17 32.33 -26.26
N ILE A 213 -5.59 31.11 -25.92
CA ILE A 213 -5.37 29.93 -26.75
C ILE A 213 -6.13 30.14 -28.07
N GLN A 214 -5.53 29.81 -29.21
CA GLN A 214 -6.19 29.97 -30.52
C GLN A 214 -6.87 28.68 -30.97
N ASP A 215 -6.24 27.54 -30.70
CA ASP A 215 -6.73 26.23 -31.12
C ASP A 215 -7.94 25.77 -30.28
N PRO A 216 -9.11 25.53 -30.91
CA PRO A 216 -10.32 25.13 -30.19
C PRO A 216 -10.22 23.73 -29.55
N HIS A 217 -9.42 22.83 -30.10
CA HIS A 217 -9.22 21.50 -29.51
C HIS A 217 -8.35 21.60 -28.26
N LEU A 218 -7.28 22.40 -28.30
CA LEU A 218 -6.46 22.66 -27.11
C LEU A 218 -7.23 23.39 -26.01
N LYS A 219 -8.10 24.36 -26.37
CA LYS A 219 -9.04 24.95 -25.41
C LYS A 219 -9.89 23.89 -24.74
N LYS A 220 -10.52 23.01 -25.53
CA LYS A 220 -11.38 21.96 -25.00
C LYS A 220 -10.63 21.02 -24.05
N ALA A 221 -9.38 20.66 -24.37
CA ALA A 221 -8.54 19.86 -23.49
C ALA A 221 -8.21 20.57 -22.18
N GLU A 222 -7.82 21.85 -22.22
CA GLU A 222 -7.58 22.67 -21.01
C GLU A 222 -8.83 22.82 -20.13
N ILE A 223 -10.02 22.91 -20.73
CA ILE A 223 -11.29 22.89 -19.99
C ILE A 223 -11.49 21.55 -19.27
N PHE A 224 -11.25 20.44 -19.96
CA PHE A 224 -11.33 19.13 -19.31
C PHE A 224 -10.34 18.99 -18.15
N ILE A 225 -9.12 19.53 -18.28
CA ILE A 225 -8.15 19.57 -17.17
C ILE A 225 -8.70 20.38 -15.99
N HIS A 226 -9.21 21.59 -16.25
CA HIS A 226 -9.77 22.46 -15.21
C HIS A 226 -10.96 21.83 -14.47
N LEU A 227 -11.75 21.02 -15.17
CA LEU A 227 -12.87 20.26 -14.60
C LEU A 227 -12.46 18.93 -13.95
N GLY A 228 -11.16 18.61 -13.88
CA GLY A 228 -10.65 17.33 -13.33
C GLY A 228 -10.87 16.11 -14.23
N ARG A 229 -11.27 16.30 -15.48
CA ARG A 229 -11.54 15.23 -16.48
C ARG A 229 -10.29 14.92 -17.31
N ALA A 230 -9.20 14.54 -16.66
CA ALA A 230 -7.90 14.28 -17.31
C ALA A 230 -7.98 13.23 -18.44
N SER A 231 -8.80 12.18 -18.25
CA SER A 231 -8.95 11.12 -19.27
C SER A 231 -9.59 11.61 -20.58
N ASP A 232 -10.46 12.63 -20.52
CA ASP A 232 -11.07 13.21 -21.72
C ASP A 232 -10.12 14.22 -22.37
N ALA A 233 -9.35 14.97 -21.57
CA ALA A 233 -8.27 15.83 -22.09
C ALA A 233 -7.22 15.01 -22.85
N GLU A 234 -6.82 13.85 -22.33
CA GLU A 234 -5.86 12.95 -22.97
C GLU A 234 -6.34 12.51 -24.36
N LYS A 235 -7.62 12.12 -24.50
CA LYS A 235 -8.18 11.72 -25.81
C LYS A 235 -8.04 12.84 -26.82
N VAL A 236 -8.39 14.07 -26.43
CA VAL A 236 -8.27 15.24 -27.30
C VAL A 236 -6.82 15.50 -27.69
N TYR A 237 -5.88 15.40 -26.77
CA TYR A 237 -4.45 15.56 -27.09
C TYR A 237 -3.91 14.48 -28.02
N ILE A 238 -4.32 13.22 -27.85
CA ILE A 238 -3.91 12.11 -28.72
C ILE A 238 -4.51 12.27 -30.13
N GLU A 239 -5.79 12.67 -30.23
CA GLU A 239 -6.46 12.93 -31.52
C GLU A 239 -5.79 14.07 -32.32
N GLN A 240 -5.14 15.01 -31.63
CA GLN A 240 -4.39 16.12 -32.24
C GLN A 240 -2.90 15.79 -32.44
N ASP A 241 -2.48 14.55 -32.24
CA ASP A 241 -1.07 14.12 -32.28
C ASP A 241 -0.15 14.88 -31.29
N ARG A 242 -0.73 15.53 -30.26
CA ARG A 242 -0.04 16.31 -29.21
C ARG A 242 0.15 15.53 -27.92
N ARG A 243 0.75 14.34 -28.03
CA ARG A 243 1.03 13.46 -26.88
C ARG A 243 1.99 14.09 -25.86
N ASP A 244 2.88 14.96 -26.31
CA ASP A 244 3.78 15.77 -25.47
C ASP A 244 3.01 16.52 -24.37
N LEU A 245 1.87 17.15 -24.74
CA LEU A 245 1.02 17.89 -23.81
C LEU A 245 0.30 16.95 -22.82
N ALA A 246 -0.14 15.78 -23.29
CA ALA A 246 -0.74 14.76 -22.42
C ALA A 246 0.28 14.24 -21.39
N ILE A 247 1.53 14.02 -21.79
CA ILE A 247 2.62 13.62 -20.90
C ILE A 247 2.88 14.71 -19.86
N ASP A 248 3.04 15.97 -20.29
CA ASP A 248 3.28 17.10 -19.38
C ASP A 248 2.14 17.29 -18.36
N MET A 249 0.89 17.17 -18.82
CA MET A 249 -0.29 17.19 -17.95
C MET A 249 -0.19 16.13 -16.84
N TYR A 250 0.08 14.87 -17.20
CA TYR A 250 0.17 13.79 -16.20
C TYR A 250 1.42 13.89 -15.31
N LYS A 251 2.52 14.48 -15.79
CA LYS A 251 3.68 14.81 -14.95
C LYS A 251 3.30 15.83 -13.87
N ARG A 252 2.57 16.90 -14.23
CA ARG A 252 2.08 17.91 -13.28
C ARG A 252 1.10 17.34 -12.26
N ALA A 253 0.34 16.31 -12.63
CA ALA A 253 -0.57 15.59 -11.75
C ALA A 253 0.10 14.46 -10.93
N ASP A 254 1.41 14.26 -11.06
CA ASP A 254 2.18 13.17 -10.42
C ASP A 254 1.69 11.75 -10.79
N GLU A 255 0.97 11.60 -11.92
CA GLU A 255 0.43 10.33 -12.40
C GLU A 255 1.46 9.56 -13.27
N TRP A 256 2.58 9.17 -12.67
CA TRP A 256 3.71 8.59 -13.40
C TRP A 256 3.41 7.25 -14.11
N LEU A 257 2.46 6.46 -13.60
CA LEU A 257 2.00 5.24 -14.29
C LEU A 257 1.33 5.54 -15.63
N ARG A 258 0.63 6.68 -15.73
CA ARG A 258 0.01 7.09 -16.99
C ARG A 258 1.05 7.65 -17.96
N VAL A 259 2.00 8.44 -17.44
CA VAL A 259 3.17 8.92 -18.19
C VAL A 259 3.95 7.75 -18.80
N LEU A 260 4.29 6.74 -18.00
CA LEU A 260 5.05 5.57 -18.46
C LEU A 260 4.34 4.84 -19.62
N ARG A 261 3.01 4.69 -19.54
CA ARG A 261 2.22 4.10 -20.63
C ARG A 261 2.30 4.93 -21.91
N LEU A 262 2.11 6.25 -21.81
CA LEU A 262 2.15 7.14 -22.98
C LEU A 262 3.52 7.16 -23.67
N VAL A 263 4.60 7.18 -22.88
CA VAL A 263 5.98 7.13 -23.38
C VAL A 263 6.29 5.75 -23.98
N SER A 264 5.78 4.66 -23.42
CA SER A 264 6.05 3.31 -23.91
C SER A 264 5.45 2.99 -25.28
N ILE A 265 4.45 3.76 -25.72
CA ILE A 265 3.75 3.58 -27.00
C ILE A 265 4.53 4.24 -28.15
N SER A 266 5.42 5.20 -27.88
CA SER A 266 6.30 5.78 -28.89
C SER A 266 7.65 5.06 -28.94
N SER A 267 8.14 4.81 -30.15
CA SER A 267 9.39 4.10 -30.41
C SER A 267 10.43 5.06 -31.01
N ASN A 268 10.70 6.19 -30.35
CA ASN A 268 11.75 7.13 -30.77
C ASN A 268 12.91 7.14 -29.76
N ALA A 269 14.15 7.32 -30.24
CA ALA A 269 15.34 7.32 -29.37
C ALA A 269 15.36 8.45 -28.32
N THR A 270 14.61 9.54 -28.53
CA THR A 270 14.44 10.62 -27.53
C THR A 270 13.59 10.16 -26.33
N ASP A 271 12.77 9.13 -26.51
CA ASP A 271 11.84 8.61 -25.51
C ASP A 271 12.55 7.82 -24.42
N ASP A 272 13.78 7.33 -24.66
CA ASP A 272 14.52 6.54 -23.69
C ASP A 272 14.80 7.33 -22.41
N LYS A 273 15.13 8.61 -22.52
CA LYS A 273 15.34 9.48 -21.35
C LYS A 273 14.05 9.70 -20.57
N GLN A 274 12.96 9.99 -21.27
CA GLN A 274 11.64 10.18 -20.65
C GLN A 274 11.12 8.87 -20.03
N ARG A 275 11.44 7.73 -20.64
CA ARG A 275 11.09 6.41 -20.15
C ARG A 275 11.83 6.09 -18.86
N ILE A 276 13.14 6.33 -18.81
CA ILE A 276 13.94 6.15 -17.59
C ILE A 276 13.42 7.05 -16.47
N GLU A 277 13.11 8.32 -16.78
CA GLU A 277 12.50 9.26 -15.83
C GLU A 277 11.17 8.71 -15.28
N ALA A 278 10.26 8.29 -16.17
CA ALA A 278 8.97 7.74 -15.79
C ALA A 278 9.11 6.46 -14.95
N LEU A 279 9.97 5.52 -15.34
CA LEU A 279 10.25 4.31 -14.58
C LEU A 279 10.80 4.62 -13.19
N THR A 280 11.73 5.58 -13.09
CA THR A 280 12.34 5.99 -11.82
C THR A 280 11.27 6.55 -10.87
N ASN A 281 10.37 7.39 -11.35
CA ASN A 281 9.33 7.98 -10.52
C ASN A 281 8.23 6.99 -10.13
N VAL A 282 7.86 6.06 -11.02
CA VAL A 282 6.98 4.93 -10.65
C VAL A 282 7.64 4.06 -9.58
N ALA A 283 8.94 3.78 -9.70
CA ALA A 283 9.68 3.04 -8.70
C ALA A 283 9.75 3.78 -7.36
N ASN A 284 10.02 5.09 -7.36
CA ASN A 284 10.00 5.93 -6.16
C ASN A 284 8.64 5.88 -5.45
N TYR A 285 7.55 6.01 -6.21
CA TYR A 285 6.19 5.92 -5.67
C TYR A 285 5.90 4.56 -5.00
N ASN A 286 6.38 3.46 -5.59
CA ASN A 286 6.25 2.13 -5.00
C ASN A 286 7.15 1.96 -3.77
N LYS A 287 8.36 2.53 -3.81
CA LYS A 287 9.33 2.54 -2.71
C LYS A 287 8.76 3.23 -1.47
N ASP A 288 8.15 4.40 -1.64
CA ASP A 288 7.53 5.17 -0.55
C ASP A 288 6.39 4.41 0.13
N ARG A 289 5.76 3.47 -0.60
CA ARG A 289 4.71 2.56 -0.09
C ARG A 289 5.24 1.21 0.39
N GLN A 290 6.56 1.05 0.49
CA GLN A 290 7.24 -0.19 0.90
C GLN A 290 6.92 -1.39 0.00
N ARG A 291 6.56 -1.14 -1.27
CA ARG A 291 6.37 -2.19 -2.29
C ARG A 291 7.69 -2.46 -2.99
N TRP A 292 8.65 -3.01 -2.23
CA TRP A 292 10.04 -3.15 -2.63
C TRP A 292 10.24 -3.98 -3.90
N LYS A 293 9.45 -5.03 -4.08
CA LYS A 293 9.52 -5.90 -5.27
C LYS A 293 9.13 -5.17 -6.55
N GLU A 294 7.99 -4.49 -6.54
CA GLU A 294 7.52 -3.69 -7.68
C GLU A 294 8.49 -2.52 -7.96
N ALA A 295 9.06 -1.92 -6.92
CA ALA A 295 10.08 -0.88 -7.08
C ALA A 295 11.36 -1.42 -7.72
N ALA A 296 11.85 -2.59 -7.29
CA ALA A 296 13.02 -3.25 -7.86
C ALA A 296 12.85 -3.54 -9.35
N ASP A 297 11.73 -4.15 -9.75
CA ASP A 297 11.44 -4.45 -11.16
C ASP A 297 11.52 -3.19 -12.04
N HIS A 298 10.99 -2.06 -11.55
CA HIS A 298 11.04 -0.79 -12.29
C HIS A 298 12.43 -0.12 -12.28
N TYR A 299 13.19 -0.19 -11.18
CA TYR A 299 14.55 0.34 -11.13
C TYR A 299 15.53 -0.47 -11.99
N GLU A 300 15.35 -1.78 -12.08
CA GLU A 300 16.12 -2.65 -12.97
C GLU A 300 15.91 -2.24 -14.43
N LEU A 301 14.65 -2.06 -14.85
CA LEU A 301 14.31 -1.55 -16.18
C LEU A 301 14.84 -0.13 -16.44
N ALA A 302 14.94 0.70 -15.39
CA ALA A 302 15.49 2.05 -15.48
C ALA A 302 17.02 2.10 -15.49
N GLY A 303 17.71 0.98 -15.21
CA GLY A 303 19.17 0.93 -15.05
C GLY A 303 19.68 1.69 -13.83
N LYS A 304 18.84 1.84 -12.79
CA LYS A 304 19.16 2.58 -11.56
C LYS A 304 19.74 1.65 -10.49
N SER A 305 21.02 1.31 -10.67
CA SER A 305 21.70 0.28 -9.86
C SER A 305 21.77 0.58 -8.36
N LYS A 306 21.85 1.86 -7.96
CA LYS A 306 21.97 2.23 -6.54
C LYS A 306 20.63 2.01 -5.81
N GLU A 307 19.57 2.56 -6.37
CA GLU A 307 18.21 2.43 -5.83
C GLU A 307 17.70 0.99 -5.90
N LEU A 308 18.10 0.24 -6.93
CA LEU A 308 17.84 -1.20 -7.04
C LEU A 308 18.51 -1.99 -5.90
N MET A 309 19.76 -1.67 -5.56
CA MET A 309 20.46 -2.28 -4.43
C MET A 309 19.69 -2.06 -3.13
N GLU A 310 19.25 -0.83 -2.86
CA GLU A 310 18.44 -0.49 -1.68
C GLU A 310 17.16 -1.35 -1.62
N CYS A 311 16.49 -1.57 -2.76
CA CYS A 311 15.30 -2.42 -2.82
C CYS A 311 15.62 -3.89 -2.51
N TYR A 312 16.74 -4.43 -3.02
CA TYR A 312 17.15 -5.81 -2.72
C TYR A 312 17.51 -6.01 -1.26
N ILE A 313 18.11 -5.01 -0.60
CA ILE A 313 18.38 -5.06 0.84
C ILE A 313 17.07 -5.19 1.62
N HIS A 314 16.06 -4.37 1.30
CA HIS A 314 14.76 -4.43 1.98
C HIS A 314 13.95 -5.71 1.70
N LEU A 315 14.28 -6.42 0.63
CA LEU A 315 13.68 -7.72 0.28
C LEU A 315 14.46 -8.91 0.84
N ASP A 316 15.64 -8.69 1.45
CA ASP A 316 16.63 -9.72 1.76
C ASP A 316 16.97 -10.60 0.54
N ASP A 317 16.92 -10.03 -0.68
CA ASP A 317 17.20 -10.74 -1.93
C ASP A 317 18.69 -10.68 -2.28
N PHE A 318 19.46 -11.56 -1.63
CA PHE A 318 20.90 -11.69 -1.88
C PHE A 318 21.23 -12.23 -3.28
N TYR A 319 20.29 -12.95 -3.92
CA TYR A 319 20.49 -13.49 -5.27
C TYR A 319 20.39 -12.37 -6.32
N GLY A 320 19.37 -11.50 -6.19
CA GLY A 320 19.24 -10.28 -6.99
C GLY A 320 20.47 -9.39 -6.84
N LEU A 321 20.96 -9.22 -5.60
CA LEU A 321 22.17 -8.46 -5.31
C LEU A 321 23.44 -9.05 -5.95
N GLU A 322 23.59 -10.37 -5.96
CA GLU A 322 24.72 -11.05 -6.61
C GLU A 322 24.69 -10.86 -8.13
N ASN A 323 23.51 -10.98 -8.74
CA ASN A 323 23.34 -10.74 -10.17
C ASN A 323 23.63 -9.28 -10.53
N LEU A 324 23.17 -8.33 -9.73
CA LEU A 324 23.50 -6.91 -9.87
C LEU A 324 25.01 -6.70 -9.80
N ALA A 325 25.70 -7.28 -8.81
CA ALA A 325 27.15 -7.18 -8.68
C ALA A 325 27.87 -7.69 -9.94
N LYS A 326 27.44 -8.82 -10.52
CA LYS A 326 28.01 -9.39 -11.75
C LYS A 326 27.82 -8.50 -12.98
N GLN A 327 26.70 -7.78 -13.06
CA GLN A 327 26.42 -6.87 -14.17
C GLN A 327 27.23 -5.57 -14.11
N LEU A 328 27.64 -5.14 -12.91
CA LEU A 328 28.45 -3.93 -12.74
C LEU A 328 29.86 -4.13 -13.31
N PRO A 329 30.48 -3.08 -13.91
CA PRO A 329 31.86 -3.15 -14.36
C PRO A 329 32.84 -3.22 -13.18
N ASP A 330 34.06 -3.70 -13.43
CA ASP A 330 35.11 -3.72 -12.41
C ASP A 330 35.46 -2.30 -11.94
N ARG A 331 35.79 -2.15 -10.64
CA ARG A 331 36.02 -0.86 -9.96
C ARG A 331 34.81 0.10 -9.92
N HIS A 332 33.59 -0.39 -10.14
CA HIS A 332 32.39 0.42 -9.96
C HIS A 332 32.21 0.87 -8.49
N PRO A 333 31.82 2.14 -8.22
CA PRO A 333 31.73 2.69 -6.86
C PRO A 333 30.68 2.01 -5.95
N LEU A 334 29.73 1.27 -6.53
CA LEU A 334 28.73 0.51 -5.77
C LEU A 334 29.24 -0.86 -5.29
N LEU A 335 30.27 -1.43 -5.93
CA LEU A 335 30.76 -2.76 -5.58
C LEU A 335 31.29 -2.86 -4.13
N PRO A 336 31.99 -1.86 -3.55
CA PRO A 336 32.38 -1.88 -2.14
C PRO A 336 31.17 -1.92 -1.20
N GLN A 337 30.12 -1.13 -1.49
CA GLN A 337 28.89 -1.11 -0.67
C GLN A 337 28.18 -2.47 -0.71
N ILE A 338 28.09 -3.09 -1.89
CA ILE A 338 27.56 -4.45 -2.04
C ILE A 338 28.42 -5.47 -1.28
N ALA A 339 29.75 -5.33 -1.31
CA ALA A 339 30.66 -6.21 -0.61
C ALA A 339 30.51 -6.12 0.91
N GLU A 340 30.36 -4.92 1.47
CA GLU A 340 30.08 -4.68 2.90
C GLU A 340 28.73 -5.27 3.33
N LEU A 341 27.72 -5.23 2.46
CA LEU A 341 26.42 -5.86 2.71
C LEU A 341 26.53 -7.39 2.72
N PHE A 342 27.28 -7.97 1.78
CA PHE A 342 27.57 -9.41 1.82
C PHE A 342 28.41 -9.80 3.05
N ALA A 343 29.35 -8.96 3.47
CA ALA A 343 30.15 -9.20 4.66
C ALA A 343 29.30 -9.19 5.93
N SER A 344 28.45 -8.18 6.11
CA SER A 344 27.57 -8.05 7.27
C SER A 344 26.49 -9.14 7.35
N SER A 345 26.08 -9.71 6.21
CA SER A 345 25.18 -10.88 6.14
C SER A 345 25.89 -12.24 6.26
N GLY A 346 27.23 -12.27 6.39
CA GLY A 346 28.03 -13.49 6.55
C GLY A 346 28.38 -14.22 5.25
N LEU A 347 28.04 -13.65 4.09
CA LEU A 347 28.31 -14.20 2.76
C LEU A 347 29.75 -13.88 2.30
N CYS A 348 30.72 -14.54 2.95
CA CYS A 348 32.15 -14.28 2.76
C CYS A 348 32.63 -14.44 1.30
N GLU A 349 32.13 -15.43 0.57
CA GLU A 349 32.53 -15.68 -0.83
C GLU A 349 32.16 -14.51 -1.75
N ASN A 350 30.90 -14.09 -1.69
CA ASN A 350 30.34 -13.00 -2.49
C ASN A 350 31.02 -11.67 -2.14
N ALA A 351 31.26 -11.40 -0.85
CA ALA A 351 31.96 -10.21 -0.38
C ALA A 351 33.39 -10.14 -0.93
N VAL A 352 34.16 -11.22 -0.82
CA VAL A 352 35.53 -11.31 -1.32
C VAL A 352 35.59 -11.10 -2.83
N GLN A 353 34.71 -11.74 -3.59
CA GLN A 353 34.65 -11.56 -5.04
C GLN A 353 34.41 -10.09 -5.42
N CYS A 354 33.50 -9.40 -4.72
CA CYS A 354 33.25 -7.98 -4.96
C CYS A 354 34.47 -7.11 -4.60
N PHE A 355 35.08 -7.30 -3.43
CA PHE A 355 36.27 -6.54 -3.01
C PHE A 355 37.47 -6.75 -3.95
N LEU A 356 37.70 -7.98 -4.43
CA LEU A 356 38.75 -8.28 -5.39
C LEU A 356 38.53 -7.54 -6.72
N ARG A 357 37.28 -7.47 -7.20
CA ARG A 357 36.92 -6.71 -8.42
C ARG A 357 37.02 -5.20 -8.25
N CYS A 358 36.94 -4.69 -7.02
CA CYS A 358 37.26 -3.30 -6.68
C CYS A 358 38.76 -3.02 -6.61
N GLY A 359 39.61 -4.06 -6.52
CA GLY A 359 41.03 -3.93 -6.21
C GLY A 359 41.32 -3.69 -4.73
N GLN A 360 40.34 -3.85 -3.84
CA GLN A 360 40.45 -3.69 -2.38
C GLN A 360 40.83 -5.02 -1.73
N ILE A 361 42.07 -5.45 -1.96
CA ILE A 361 42.52 -6.77 -1.51
C ILE A 361 42.69 -6.81 0.03
N SER A 362 43.07 -5.69 0.66
CA SER A 362 43.13 -5.57 2.13
C SER A 362 41.78 -5.87 2.77
N ASP A 363 40.72 -5.26 2.24
CA ASP A 363 39.37 -5.32 2.83
C ASP A 363 38.75 -6.71 2.60
N SER A 364 39.10 -7.35 1.47
CA SER A 364 38.75 -8.75 1.22
C SER A 364 39.37 -9.71 2.25
N LEU A 365 40.63 -9.45 2.64
CA LEU A 365 41.34 -10.26 3.64
C LEU A 365 40.76 -10.04 5.04
N ASP A 366 40.54 -8.78 5.41
CA ASP A 366 39.95 -8.40 6.69
C ASP A 366 38.53 -8.99 6.83
N THR A 367 37.74 -9.03 5.75
CA THR A 367 36.42 -9.70 5.72
C THR A 367 36.51 -11.20 5.97
N CYS A 368 37.50 -11.89 5.36
CA CYS A 368 37.70 -13.32 5.61
C CYS A 368 38.06 -13.59 7.07
N ILE A 369 38.89 -12.73 7.66
CA ILE A 369 39.29 -12.83 9.07
C ILE A 369 38.08 -12.59 9.97
N GLN A 370 37.30 -11.54 9.73
CA GLN A 370 36.09 -11.21 10.50
C GLN A 370 35.04 -12.33 10.46
N LEU A 371 34.86 -12.97 9.30
CA LEU A 371 33.90 -14.07 9.12
C LEU A 371 34.49 -15.45 9.45
N ASN A 372 35.68 -15.51 10.06
CA ASN A 372 36.38 -16.74 10.44
C ASN A 372 36.62 -17.72 9.27
N ASN A 373 36.71 -17.21 8.03
CA ASN A 373 37.00 -17.99 6.83
C ASN A 373 38.50 -18.01 6.54
N TRP A 374 39.24 -18.64 7.45
CA TRP A 374 40.70 -18.63 7.49
C TRP A 374 41.36 -19.32 6.29
N ASP A 375 40.72 -20.33 5.71
CA ASP A 375 41.22 -21.09 4.57
C ASP A 375 41.40 -20.17 3.36
N LYS A 376 40.38 -19.34 3.11
CA LYS A 376 40.43 -18.30 2.06
C LYS A 376 41.36 -17.16 2.43
N ALA A 377 41.40 -16.73 3.69
CA ALA A 377 42.33 -15.68 4.15
C ALA A 377 43.79 -16.07 3.88
N VAL A 378 44.18 -17.31 4.18
CA VAL A 378 45.53 -17.83 3.93
C VAL A 378 45.80 -17.95 2.43
N ALA A 379 44.83 -18.43 1.64
CA ALA A 379 44.97 -18.50 0.19
C ALA A 379 45.18 -17.10 -0.42
N LEU A 380 44.35 -16.12 -0.06
CA LEU A 380 44.43 -14.73 -0.53
C LEU A 380 45.74 -14.05 -0.11
N SER A 381 46.19 -14.27 1.12
CA SER A 381 47.47 -13.72 1.59
C SER A 381 48.66 -14.29 0.82
N ARG A 382 48.64 -15.60 0.51
CA ARG A 382 49.69 -16.25 -0.31
C ARG A 382 49.69 -15.76 -1.75
N THR A 383 48.52 -15.59 -2.37
CA THR A 383 48.43 -15.16 -3.78
C THR A 383 48.82 -13.71 -3.98
N HIS A 384 48.49 -12.83 -3.02
CA HIS A 384 48.73 -11.39 -3.13
C HIS A 384 49.89 -10.86 -2.26
N ASN A 385 50.63 -11.76 -1.59
CA ASN A 385 51.75 -11.46 -0.71
C ASN A 385 51.43 -10.38 0.35
N LEU A 386 50.31 -10.58 1.06
CA LEU A 386 49.79 -9.64 2.07
C LEU A 386 50.36 -9.93 3.46
N ARG A 387 49.80 -9.27 4.49
CA ARG A 387 50.10 -9.48 5.92
C ARG A 387 50.18 -10.97 6.26
N ASP A 388 51.03 -11.31 7.23
CA ASP A 388 51.16 -12.69 7.72
C ASP A 388 49.93 -13.10 8.54
N VAL A 389 48.96 -13.70 7.85
CA VAL A 389 47.70 -14.19 8.42
C VAL A 389 47.95 -15.23 9.52
N ASN A 390 49.08 -15.94 9.47
CA ASN A 390 49.42 -16.98 10.44
C ASN A 390 49.68 -16.40 11.83
N VAL A 391 50.23 -15.18 11.92
CA VAL A 391 50.47 -14.48 13.18
C VAL A 391 49.16 -13.97 13.77
N LEU A 392 48.27 -13.42 12.94
CA LEU A 392 46.94 -12.96 13.38
C LEU A 392 46.08 -14.10 13.89
N MET A 393 46.10 -15.24 13.18
CA MET A 393 45.45 -16.48 13.61
C MET A 393 46.02 -17.00 14.94
N GLY A 394 47.34 -16.94 15.13
CA GLY A 394 47.99 -17.33 16.39
C GLY A 394 47.44 -16.55 17.58
N LYS A 395 47.39 -15.21 17.48
CA LYS A 395 46.83 -14.34 18.52
C LYS A 395 45.36 -14.63 18.81
N TYR A 396 44.56 -14.81 17.76
CA TYR A 396 43.13 -15.11 17.91
C TYR A 396 42.89 -16.46 18.60
N VAL A 397 43.73 -17.46 18.30
CA VAL A 397 43.65 -18.77 18.96
C VAL A 397 44.14 -18.70 20.41
N GLU A 398 45.18 -17.92 20.70
CA GLU A 398 45.64 -17.68 22.08
C GLU A 398 44.48 -17.11 22.94
N GLU A 399 43.78 -16.08 22.45
CA GLU A 399 42.58 -15.53 23.11
C GLU A 399 41.46 -16.56 23.30
N LEU A 400 41.21 -17.43 22.31
CA LEU A 400 40.21 -18.50 22.41
C LEU A 400 40.61 -19.59 23.41
N SER A 401 41.91 -19.85 23.55
CA SER A 401 42.46 -20.94 24.36
C SER A 401 42.50 -20.64 25.87
N GLU A 402 42.26 -19.39 26.28
CA GLU A 402 42.13 -19.01 27.69
C GLU A 402 40.89 -19.61 28.38
N SER A 403 39.89 -20.05 27.60
CA SER A 403 38.69 -20.71 28.11
C SER A 403 38.71 -22.22 27.80
N SER A 404 38.63 -23.05 28.84
CA SER A 404 38.69 -24.53 28.73
C SER A 404 37.54 -25.13 27.91
N GLU A 405 36.47 -24.39 27.64
CA GLU A 405 35.33 -24.85 26.83
C GLU A 405 35.53 -24.57 25.32
N ARG A 406 36.46 -23.68 24.93
CA ARG A 406 36.62 -23.22 23.53
C ARG A 406 37.86 -23.76 22.81
N PHE A 407 38.67 -24.60 23.45
CA PHE A 407 39.86 -25.19 22.80
C PHE A 407 39.50 -26.06 21.57
N LEU A 408 38.35 -26.74 21.58
CA LEU A 408 37.87 -27.51 20.43
C LEU A 408 37.65 -26.60 19.21
N ALA A 409 37.17 -25.37 19.42
CA ALA A 409 37.01 -24.39 18.35
C ALA A 409 38.37 -23.96 17.78
N ALA A 410 39.37 -23.75 18.63
CA ALA A 410 40.75 -23.45 18.20
C ALA A 410 41.38 -24.59 17.38
N VAL A 411 41.18 -25.84 17.80
CA VAL A 411 41.67 -27.03 17.07
C VAL A 411 40.97 -27.17 15.72
N GLN A 412 39.65 -26.99 15.67
CA GLN A 412 38.88 -27.00 14.42
C GLN A 412 39.31 -25.89 13.47
N LEU A 413 39.66 -24.71 13.99
CA LEU A 413 40.14 -23.56 13.22
C LEU A 413 41.49 -23.87 12.57
N TYR A 414 42.48 -24.38 13.32
CA TYR A 414 43.77 -24.79 12.75
C TYR A 414 43.63 -25.93 11.74
N ARG A 415 42.68 -26.86 11.97
CA ARG A 415 42.40 -27.95 11.04
C ARG A 415 41.88 -27.42 9.70
N ARG A 416 40.89 -26.51 9.72
CA ARG A 416 40.35 -25.88 8.50
C ARG A 416 41.46 -25.14 7.75
N ALA A 417 42.25 -24.34 8.46
CA ALA A 417 43.36 -23.58 7.89
C ALA A 417 44.54 -24.44 7.36
N GLY A 418 44.47 -25.77 7.46
CA GLY A 418 45.53 -26.69 7.02
C GLY A 418 46.78 -26.71 7.91
N ARG A 419 46.72 -26.15 9.12
CA ARG A 419 47.82 -26.09 10.10
C ARG A 419 47.71 -27.20 11.14
N PHE A 420 47.82 -28.45 10.68
CA PHE A 420 47.61 -29.63 11.52
C PHE A 420 48.58 -29.72 12.72
N LEU A 421 49.84 -29.28 12.54
CA LEU A 421 50.85 -29.31 13.61
C LEU A 421 50.51 -28.37 14.76
N ASP A 422 50.02 -27.17 14.47
CA ASP A 422 49.64 -26.20 15.49
C ASP A 422 48.35 -26.61 16.21
N GLY A 423 47.39 -27.19 15.48
CA GLY A 423 46.22 -27.85 16.07
C GLY A 423 46.61 -28.97 17.03
N ALA A 424 47.56 -29.82 16.65
CA ALA A 424 48.06 -30.90 17.52
C ALA A 424 48.75 -30.38 18.79
N ARG A 425 49.46 -29.24 18.73
CA ARG A 425 50.07 -28.61 19.90
C ARG A 425 49.03 -28.09 20.89
N VAL A 426 47.94 -27.48 20.42
CA VAL A 426 46.83 -27.02 21.29
C VAL A 426 46.19 -28.21 21.99
N VAL A 427 45.92 -29.31 21.26
CA VAL A 427 45.40 -30.56 21.85
C VAL A 427 46.36 -31.07 22.93
N TYR A 428 47.66 -31.12 22.66
CA TYR A 428 48.67 -31.57 23.62
C TYR A 428 48.71 -30.71 24.89
N MET A 429 48.61 -29.38 24.75
CA MET A 429 48.61 -28.45 25.89
C MET A 429 47.42 -28.68 26.82
N VAL A 430 46.22 -28.85 26.27
CA VAL A 430 45.01 -29.13 27.07
C VAL A 430 45.08 -30.51 27.73
N LEU A 431 45.52 -31.53 26.99
CA LEU A 431 45.69 -32.89 27.52
C LEU A 431 46.74 -32.99 28.65
N SER A 432 47.69 -32.05 28.69
CA SER A 432 48.70 -31.99 29.75
C SER A 432 48.19 -31.38 31.06
N GLN A 433 47.06 -30.66 31.02
CA GLN A 433 46.44 -30.04 32.20
C GLN A 433 45.38 -30.92 32.87
N ASP A 434 44.64 -31.75 32.11
CA ASP A 434 43.62 -32.66 32.64
C ASP A 434 43.91 -34.13 32.28
N PHE A 435 44.51 -34.87 33.21
CA PHE A 435 44.89 -36.29 33.05
C PHE A 435 43.70 -37.22 32.70
N CYS A 436 42.45 -36.83 32.96
CA CYS A 436 41.26 -37.65 32.70
C CYS A 436 40.74 -37.58 31.25
N PHE A 437 41.13 -36.60 30.43
CA PHE A 437 40.62 -36.43 29.06
C PHE A 437 41.39 -37.22 27.98
N ILE A 438 42.50 -37.85 28.37
CA ILE A 438 43.41 -38.62 27.49
C ILE A 438 42.69 -39.78 26.78
N LEU A 439 41.63 -40.35 27.37
CA LEU A 439 40.96 -41.50 26.76
C LEU A 439 39.95 -41.13 25.64
N ILE A 440 39.34 -39.94 25.69
CA ILE A 440 38.22 -39.60 24.78
C ILE A 440 38.73 -38.97 23.47
N VAL A 441 39.75 -38.10 23.54
CA VAL A 441 40.25 -37.38 22.35
C VAL A 441 41.11 -38.29 21.45
N THR A 442 41.87 -39.23 22.02
CA THR A 442 42.64 -40.21 21.25
C THR A 442 41.74 -41.19 20.48
N ILE A 443 40.53 -41.46 20.98
CA ILE A 443 39.53 -42.29 20.28
C ILE A 443 38.91 -41.54 19.09
N MET A 444 38.64 -40.23 19.20
CA MET A 444 38.08 -39.45 18.08
C MET A 444 39.09 -39.16 16.95
N LEU A 445 40.38 -38.98 17.26
CA LEU A 445 41.40 -38.74 16.23
C LEU A 445 41.83 -40.01 15.48
N LEU A 446 41.54 -41.21 16.01
CA LEU A 446 41.85 -42.48 15.35
C LEU A 446 40.68 -43.10 14.57
N PHE A 447 39.45 -42.61 14.76
CA PHE A 447 38.24 -43.09 14.08
C PHE A 447 37.53 -41.97 13.31
N GLU A 448 38.16 -41.44 12.27
CA GLU A 448 37.44 -40.87 11.12
C GLU A 448 38.40 -40.88 9.93
N LYS A 449 38.34 -41.99 9.19
CA LYS A 449 38.85 -42.13 7.83
C LYS A 449 37.72 -41.88 6.85
#